data_AF-A0A3C1RFP6-F1
#
_entry.id   AF-A0A3C1RFP6-F1
#
_cell.length_a   1.000
_cell.length_b   1.000
_cell.length_c   1.000
_cell.angle_alpha   90.00
_cell.angle_beta   90.00
_cell.angle_gamma   90.00
#
_symmetry.space_group_name_H-M   'P 1'
#
loop_
_entity.id
_entity.type
_entity.pdbx_description
1 polymer ?
#
loop_
_entity_poly.entity_id
_entity_poly.type
_entity_poly.pdbx_seq_one_letter_code
_entity_poly.pdbx_strand_id
1 'polypeptide(L)'
;MSYLFTSESVSEGHPDKIADQISDALIDHFLAYDKNSKVACETLVTTGQVVLAGEVKSDAYLDVQTIAREVINGIGYTKGEYMFNGDSCGVISAIHEQSPDINQGVDRAVNDESFEAKANAQGAGDQGMMFGYATNETANYMPLALDLAHTILKELSAIRRENSEIKYLRPDAKSQVTIEYSDDHKPIRIDSIVVSTQHDDFGSEEEMLNKIREDIKNILIPRVVALQTEEIKALFNDQIKYHINPTGKFVIGGPHGDTGLTGRKIIVDTYGGKGAHGGG
;
A
#
# COMPACT_ATOMS: atom_id res chain seq x y z
N MET A 1 -20.75 -13.69 -21.25
CA MET A 1 -21.24 -12.30 -21.24
C MET A 1 -20.06 -11.41 -20.92
N SER A 2 -19.82 -10.38 -21.72
CA SER A 2 -18.82 -9.37 -21.40
C SER A 2 -19.15 -8.74 -20.05
N TYR A 3 -18.11 -8.41 -19.30
CA TYR A 3 -18.28 -7.90 -17.94
C TYR A 3 -17.22 -6.85 -17.63
N LEU A 4 -17.58 -5.93 -16.73
CA LEU A 4 -16.64 -4.97 -16.17
C LEU A 4 -16.08 -5.54 -14.88
N PHE A 5 -14.76 -5.43 -14.71
CA PHE A 5 -14.10 -5.76 -13.46
C PHE A 5 -13.22 -4.60 -13.02
N THR A 6 -13.23 -4.32 -11.73
CA THR A 6 -12.58 -3.15 -11.15
C THR A 6 -11.66 -3.58 -10.02
N SER A 7 -10.45 -3.05 -10.02
CA SER A 7 -9.53 -3.12 -8.89
C SER A 7 -9.07 -1.71 -8.52
N GLU A 8 -8.67 -1.54 -7.27
CA GLU A 8 -8.17 -0.28 -6.74
C GLU A 8 -6.82 -0.45 -6.06
N SER A 9 -6.15 0.68 -5.84
CA SER A 9 -4.92 0.77 -5.07
C SER A 9 -4.89 2.08 -4.29
N VAL A 10 -3.99 2.14 -3.31
CA VAL A 10 -3.71 3.33 -2.50
C VAL A 10 -2.20 3.55 -2.43
N SER A 11 -1.78 4.81 -2.31
CA SER A 11 -0.38 5.20 -2.28
C SER A 11 0.29 4.82 -0.95
N GLU A 12 1.62 4.88 -0.91
CA GLU A 12 2.41 4.81 0.32
C GLU A 12 2.02 5.88 1.37
N GLY A 13 1.40 6.99 0.96
CA GLY A 13 0.93 8.03 1.87
C GLY A 13 -0.47 7.81 2.42
N HIS A 14 -1.17 6.75 2.04
CA HIS A 14 -2.48 6.42 2.61
C HIS A 14 -2.31 5.98 4.07
N PRO A 15 -3.18 6.39 5.02
CA PRO A 15 -3.02 6.07 6.45
C PRO A 15 -2.80 4.58 6.76
N ASP A 16 -3.62 3.69 6.20
CA ASP A 16 -3.42 2.25 6.37
C ASP A 16 -2.07 1.77 5.81
N LYS A 17 -1.58 2.34 4.70
CA LYS A 17 -0.26 2.00 4.15
C LYS A 17 0.89 2.59 4.93
N ILE A 18 0.71 3.73 5.60
CA ILE A 18 1.69 4.23 6.57
C ILE A 18 1.79 3.23 7.74
N ALA A 19 0.66 2.73 8.24
CA ALA A 19 0.64 1.74 9.31
C ALA A 19 1.31 0.43 8.90
N ASP A 20 0.99 -0.12 7.72
CA ASP A 20 1.65 -1.31 7.17
C ASP A 20 3.17 -1.11 7.06
N GLN A 21 3.62 0.01 6.47
CA GLN A 21 5.06 0.30 6.30
C GLN A 21 5.81 0.46 7.63
N ILE A 22 5.18 1.04 8.66
CA ILE A 22 5.79 1.14 9.99
C ILE A 22 5.90 -0.24 10.62
N SER A 23 4.84 -1.05 10.56
CA SER A 23 4.84 -2.42 11.07
C SER A 23 5.93 -3.28 10.41
N ASP A 24 6.03 -3.24 9.07
CA ASP A 24 7.06 -3.97 8.33
C ASP A 24 8.47 -3.45 8.64
N ALA A 25 8.67 -2.13 8.78
CA ALA A 25 9.96 -1.58 9.15
C ALA A 25 10.43 -2.07 10.53
N LEU A 26 9.53 -2.24 11.49
CA LEU A 26 9.86 -2.83 12.79
C LEU A 26 10.28 -4.29 12.65
N ILE A 27 9.56 -5.08 11.85
CA ILE A 27 9.91 -6.48 11.54
C ILE A 27 11.31 -6.56 10.93
N ASP A 28 11.59 -5.73 9.92
CA ASP A 28 12.90 -5.68 9.25
C ASP A 28 14.03 -5.39 10.23
N HIS A 29 13.86 -4.42 11.12
CA HIS A 29 14.87 -4.08 12.11
C HIS A 29 15.06 -5.20 13.13
N PHE A 30 13.98 -5.80 13.65
CA PHE A 30 14.11 -6.91 14.59
C PHE A 30 14.84 -8.09 13.95
N LEU A 31 14.49 -8.47 12.72
CA LEU A 31 15.14 -9.56 11.99
C LEU A 31 16.59 -9.26 11.58
N ALA A 32 16.93 -7.99 11.35
CA ALA A 32 18.28 -7.58 11.02
C ALA A 32 19.26 -7.75 12.20
N TYR A 33 18.81 -7.45 13.43
CA TYR A 33 19.64 -7.55 14.64
C TYR A 33 19.50 -8.88 15.37
N ASP A 34 18.35 -9.54 15.26
CA ASP A 34 18.09 -10.88 15.78
C ASP A 34 17.25 -11.69 14.78
N LYS A 35 17.91 -12.60 14.06
CA LYS A 35 17.30 -13.46 13.05
C LYS A 35 16.24 -14.42 13.60
N ASN A 36 16.21 -14.64 14.91
CA ASN A 36 15.24 -15.53 15.55
C ASN A 36 14.02 -14.77 16.10
N SER A 37 13.97 -13.45 15.93
CA SER A 37 12.87 -12.61 16.40
C SER A 37 11.51 -13.15 15.97
N LYS A 38 10.55 -13.13 16.89
CA LYS A 38 9.12 -13.34 16.62
C LYS A 38 8.44 -12.00 16.80
N VAL A 39 7.82 -11.49 15.75
CA VAL A 39 7.30 -10.12 15.70
C VAL A 39 5.88 -10.17 15.17
N ALA A 40 4.95 -9.65 15.96
CA ALA A 40 3.60 -9.29 15.56
C ALA A 40 3.38 -7.84 16.00
N CYS A 41 3.69 -6.90 15.11
CA CYS A 41 3.61 -5.46 15.41
C CYS A 41 2.45 -4.84 14.65
N GLU A 42 1.54 -4.23 15.40
CA GLU A 42 0.39 -3.51 14.88
C GLU A 42 0.62 -2.01 15.03
N THR A 43 0.26 -1.26 13.99
CA THR A 43 0.37 0.19 13.98
C THR A 43 -1.00 0.82 13.78
N LEU A 44 -1.32 1.80 14.62
CA LEU A 44 -2.42 2.72 14.39
C LEU A 44 -1.85 4.12 14.16
N VAL A 45 -2.31 4.79 13.11
CA VAL A 45 -1.98 6.19 12.83
C VAL A 45 -3.24 7.04 12.79
N THR A 46 -3.19 8.20 13.43
CA THR A 46 -4.29 9.18 13.41
C THR A 46 -3.72 10.60 13.56
N THR A 47 -4.58 11.59 13.72
CA THR A 47 -4.18 13.01 13.82
C THR A 47 -3.08 13.20 14.86
N GLY A 48 -1.87 13.55 14.39
CA GLY A 48 -0.72 13.84 15.24
C GLY A 48 -0.18 12.67 16.07
N GLN A 49 -0.61 11.42 15.83
CA GLN A 49 -0.31 10.30 16.71
C GLN A 49 -0.05 9.01 15.95
N VAL A 50 0.97 8.27 16.40
CA VAL A 50 1.26 6.88 16.06
C VAL A 50 1.18 6.07 17.36
N VAL A 51 0.50 4.92 17.30
CA VAL A 51 0.46 3.94 18.38
C VAL A 51 0.98 2.62 17.84
N LEU A 52 2.04 2.12 18.46
CA LEU A 52 2.65 0.83 18.16
C LEU A 52 2.24 -0.15 19.26
N ALA A 53 1.72 -1.31 18.88
CA ALA A 53 1.27 -2.34 19.81
C ALA A 53 1.61 -3.74 19.26
N GLY A 54 1.35 -4.76 20.07
CA GLY A 54 1.55 -6.16 19.70
C GLY A 54 2.70 -6.81 20.46
N GLU A 55 3.13 -7.97 19.97
CA GLU A 55 3.99 -8.90 20.67
C GLU A 55 5.34 -9.07 19.96
N VAL A 56 6.42 -8.91 20.72
CA VAL A 56 7.77 -9.15 20.22
C VAL A 56 8.55 -10.03 21.18
N LYS A 57 9.15 -11.10 20.65
CA LYS A 57 10.20 -11.84 21.32
C LYS A 57 11.48 -11.70 20.51
N SER A 58 12.45 -10.98 21.06
CA SER A 58 13.73 -10.69 20.42
C SER A 58 14.77 -10.36 21.47
N ASP A 59 16.03 -10.71 21.20
CA ASP A 59 17.17 -10.21 21.99
C ASP A 59 17.58 -8.77 21.57
N ALA A 60 17.04 -8.27 20.45
CA ALA A 60 17.33 -6.94 19.96
C ALA A 60 16.52 -5.87 20.69
N TYR A 61 17.20 -4.75 21.01
CA TYR A 61 16.56 -3.53 21.48
C TYR A 61 16.52 -2.52 20.34
N LEU A 62 15.32 -2.02 20.02
CA LEU A 62 15.11 -1.05 18.95
C LEU A 62 14.54 0.27 19.49
N ASP A 63 15.01 1.37 18.92
CA ASP A 63 14.33 2.66 19.04
C ASP A 63 13.17 2.72 18.03
N VAL A 64 12.05 2.13 18.43
CA VAL A 64 10.84 2.05 17.61
C VAL A 64 10.26 3.42 17.26
N GLN A 65 10.55 4.45 18.07
CA GLN A 65 10.08 5.81 17.79
C GLN A 65 10.85 6.38 16.61
N THR A 66 12.19 6.29 16.64
CA THR A 66 13.03 6.77 15.54
C THR A 66 12.68 6.06 14.23
N ILE A 67 12.52 4.73 14.25
CA ILE A 67 12.13 3.95 13.07
C ILE A 67 10.79 4.44 12.49
N ALA A 68 9.76 4.60 13.33
CA ALA A 68 8.45 5.08 12.86
C ALA A 68 8.55 6.48 12.22
N ARG A 69 9.33 7.40 12.82
CA ARG A 69 9.54 8.75 12.28
C ARG A 69 10.28 8.73 10.95
N GLU A 70 11.29 7.89 10.80
CA GLU A 70 12.04 7.72 9.56
C GLU A 70 11.15 7.22 8.43
N VAL A 71 10.28 6.24 8.69
CA VAL A 71 9.29 5.76 7.71
C VAL A 71 8.36 6.89 7.28
N ILE A 72 7.77 7.63 8.23
CA ILE A 72 6.84 8.73 7.95
C ILE A 72 7.52 9.83 7.12
N ASN A 73 8.76 10.19 7.47
CA ASN A 73 9.54 11.19 6.76
C ASN A 73 9.95 10.70 5.35
N GLY A 74 10.28 9.41 5.20
CA GLY A 74 10.59 8.78 3.92
C GLY A 74 9.40 8.75 2.96
N ILE A 75 8.19 8.57 3.48
CA ILE A 75 6.93 8.70 2.72
C ILE A 75 6.71 10.15 2.27
N GLY A 76 7.20 11.14 3.04
CA GLY A 76 7.14 12.56 2.69
C GLY A 76 6.18 13.39 3.54
N TYR A 77 5.73 12.86 4.69
CA TYR A 77 5.02 13.63 5.71
C TYR A 77 6.02 14.43 6.56
N THR A 78 6.58 15.48 5.96
CA THR A 78 7.67 16.30 6.53
C THR A 78 7.28 17.77 6.75
N LYS A 79 6.03 18.14 6.46
CA LYS A 79 5.52 19.52 6.58
C LYS A 79 4.34 19.58 7.54
N GLY A 80 4.35 20.56 8.45
CA GLY A 80 3.23 20.77 9.39
C GLY A 80 1.90 21.05 8.70
N GLU A 81 1.92 21.63 7.50
CA GLU A 81 0.73 21.90 6.67
C GLU A 81 -0.03 20.64 6.22
N TYR A 82 0.61 19.47 6.30
CA TYR A 82 -0.03 18.19 6.01
C TYR A 82 -0.78 17.64 7.24
N MET A 83 -0.69 18.34 8.38
CA MET A 83 -1.33 18.00 9.67
C MET A 83 -0.90 16.65 10.26
N PHE A 84 0.06 16.00 9.62
CA PHE A 84 0.79 14.82 10.09
C PHE A 84 2.24 14.96 9.62
N ASN A 85 3.18 14.87 10.56
CA ASN A 85 4.61 15.06 10.28
C ASN A 85 5.44 14.16 11.20
N GLY A 86 6.38 13.41 10.62
CA GLY A 86 7.24 12.47 11.34
C GLY A 86 8.09 13.13 12.44
N ASP A 87 8.47 14.40 12.30
CA ASP A 87 9.29 15.09 13.31
C ASP A 87 8.50 15.54 14.55
N SER A 88 7.17 15.66 14.43
CA SER A 88 6.32 16.27 15.46
C SER A 88 5.19 15.40 15.97
N CYS A 89 4.87 14.29 15.29
CA CYS A 89 3.84 13.37 15.77
C CYS A 89 4.24 12.73 17.11
N GLY A 90 3.27 12.48 17.97
CA GLY A 90 3.45 11.60 19.11
C GLY A 90 3.66 10.17 18.64
N VAL A 91 4.57 9.43 19.27
CA VAL A 91 4.74 7.99 19.03
C VAL A 91 4.67 7.30 20.39
N ILE A 92 3.66 6.46 20.57
CA ILE A 92 3.45 5.68 21.80
C ILE A 92 3.70 4.23 21.46
N SER A 93 4.55 3.56 22.24
CA SER A 93 4.74 2.11 22.15
C SER A 93 4.11 1.43 23.35
N ALA A 94 3.29 0.42 23.06
CA ALA A 94 2.72 -0.54 23.99
C ALA A 94 3.11 -1.97 23.60
N ILE A 95 4.24 -2.14 22.90
CA ILE A 95 4.80 -3.44 22.53
C ILE A 95 5.22 -4.18 23.80
N HIS A 96 4.91 -5.47 23.87
CA HIS A 96 5.20 -6.35 24.99
C HIS A 96 5.70 -7.72 24.54
N GLU A 97 6.17 -8.54 25.47
CA GLU A 97 6.68 -9.87 25.14
C GLU A 97 5.54 -10.83 24.77
N GLN A 98 5.78 -11.69 23.77
CA GLN A 98 4.82 -12.71 23.36
C GLN A 98 4.56 -13.73 24.47
N SER A 99 3.31 -14.17 24.62
CA SER A 99 2.92 -15.19 25.59
C SER A 99 3.77 -16.47 25.48
N PRO A 100 4.36 -16.95 26.59
CA PRO A 100 5.09 -18.22 26.62
C PRO A 100 4.27 -19.45 26.20
N ASP A 101 2.94 -19.40 26.35
CA ASP A 101 2.03 -20.52 26.01
C ASP A 101 1.84 -20.66 24.49
N ILE A 102 1.81 -19.54 23.76
CA ILE A 102 1.73 -19.54 22.28
C ILE A 102 3.06 -20.03 21.69
N ASN A 103 4.17 -19.61 22.28
CA ASN A 103 5.51 -19.91 21.79
C ASN A 103 5.81 -21.43 21.74
N GLN A 104 5.37 -22.16 22.77
CA GLN A 104 5.58 -23.60 22.89
C GLN A 104 4.87 -24.42 21.80
N GLY A 105 3.75 -23.92 21.25
CA GLY A 105 3.03 -24.60 20.19
C GLY A 105 3.70 -24.49 18.82
N VAL A 106 4.49 -23.42 18.65
CA VAL A 106 5.09 -22.99 17.38
C VAL A 106 6.52 -23.51 17.24
N ASP A 107 7.37 -23.29 18.25
CA ASP A 107 8.77 -23.68 18.23
C ASP A 107 8.98 -25.03 18.94
N ARG A 108 8.88 -26.12 18.17
CA ARG A 108 9.03 -27.49 18.70
C ARG A 108 10.49 -27.91 18.68
N ALA A 109 11.01 -28.28 19.86
CA ALA A 109 12.34 -28.86 19.98
C ALA A 109 12.43 -30.19 19.21
N VAL A 110 13.38 -30.26 18.27
CA VAL A 110 13.74 -31.47 17.52
C VAL A 110 15.16 -31.90 17.85
N ASN A 111 15.38 -33.21 17.97
CA ASN A 111 16.71 -33.78 18.23
C ASN A 111 17.61 -33.75 16.97
N ASP A 112 17.00 -33.76 15.78
CA ASP A 112 17.71 -33.59 14.51
C ASP A 112 17.68 -32.10 14.14
N GLU A 113 18.85 -31.47 14.07
CA GLU A 113 18.97 -30.05 13.76
C GLU A 113 19.00 -29.74 12.24
N SER A 114 18.78 -30.74 11.39
CA SER A 114 18.65 -30.51 9.94
C SER A 114 17.51 -29.54 9.62
N PHE A 115 17.66 -28.79 8.52
CA PHE A 115 16.64 -27.84 8.07
C PHE A 115 15.28 -28.53 7.88
N GLU A 116 15.26 -29.69 7.23
CA GLU A 116 14.03 -30.47 6.99
C GLU A 116 13.37 -30.93 8.29
N ALA A 117 14.14 -31.39 9.28
CA ALA A 117 13.58 -31.80 10.56
C ALA A 117 12.95 -30.63 11.33
N LYS A 118 13.61 -29.46 11.35
CA LYS A 118 13.06 -28.24 11.96
C LYS A 118 11.82 -27.75 11.21
N ALA A 119 11.88 -27.70 9.87
CA ALA A 119 10.77 -27.23 9.04
C ALA A 119 9.51 -28.11 9.20
N ASN A 120 9.67 -29.43 9.26
CA ASN A 120 8.54 -30.35 9.43
C ASN A 120 7.98 -30.38 10.86
N ALA A 121 8.77 -29.98 11.86
CA ALA A 121 8.32 -29.90 13.25
C ALA A 121 7.64 -28.58 13.60
N GLN A 122 7.97 -27.50 12.87
CA GLN A 122 7.39 -26.18 13.05
C GLN A 122 5.88 -26.21 12.84
N GLY A 123 5.12 -25.83 13.86
CA GLY A 123 3.67 -25.66 13.76
C GLY A 123 3.29 -24.31 13.15
N ALA A 124 2.08 -24.23 12.57
CA ALA A 124 1.48 -22.94 12.25
C ALA A 124 1.24 -22.12 13.54
N GLY A 125 1.47 -20.81 13.47
CA GLY A 125 1.25 -19.88 14.60
C GLY A 125 -0.22 -19.69 14.95
N ASP A 126 -1.09 -19.81 13.95
CA ASP A 126 -2.54 -19.75 14.10
C ASP A 126 -3.20 -20.61 13.00
N GLN A 127 -4.49 -20.88 13.14
CA GLN A 127 -5.31 -21.42 12.06
C GLN A 127 -5.50 -20.38 10.95
N GLY A 128 -5.58 -20.81 9.69
CA GLY A 128 -5.78 -19.89 8.59
C GLY A 128 -6.01 -20.56 7.26
N MET A 129 -6.37 -19.75 6.27
CA MET A 129 -6.55 -20.15 4.88
C MET A 129 -5.73 -19.20 4.01
N MET A 130 -5.06 -19.75 3.01
CA MET A 130 -4.21 -18.98 2.09
C MET A 130 -4.61 -19.27 0.65
N PHE A 131 -4.62 -18.24 -0.18
CA PHE A 131 -4.93 -18.35 -1.60
C PHE A 131 -3.78 -17.77 -2.42
N GLY A 132 -3.28 -18.57 -3.35
CA GLY A 132 -2.38 -18.12 -4.41
C GLY A 132 -3.17 -17.92 -5.70
N TYR A 133 -2.88 -16.84 -6.44
CA TYR A 133 -3.49 -16.59 -7.74
C TYR A 133 -2.44 -16.12 -8.74
N ALA A 134 -2.61 -16.51 -10.00
CA ALA A 134 -1.81 -16.04 -11.12
C ALA A 134 -2.66 -16.02 -12.39
N THR A 135 -2.42 -15.06 -13.26
CA THR A 135 -3.07 -14.93 -14.57
C THR A 135 -2.06 -14.46 -15.60
N ASN A 136 -2.22 -14.83 -16.87
CA ASN A 136 -1.30 -14.41 -17.94
C ASN A 136 -1.72 -13.09 -18.63
N GLU A 137 -2.55 -12.29 -17.96
CA GLU A 137 -2.98 -10.97 -18.46
C GLU A 137 -1.84 -9.94 -18.50
N THR A 138 -0.82 -10.13 -17.66
CA THR A 138 0.35 -9.23 -17.52
C THR A 138 1.64 -10.06 -17.46
N ALA A 139 2.79 -9.42 -17.70
CA ALA A 139 4.09 -10.09 -17.69
C ALA A 139 4.56 -10.52 -16.28
N ASN A 140 4.03 -9.91 -15.23
CA ASN A 140 4.31 -10.27 -13.83
C ASN A 140 3.28 -11.25 -13.24
N TYR A 141 2.41 -11.81 -14.09
CA TYR A 141 1.35 -12.75 -13.74
C TYR A 141 0.26 -12.22 -12.79
N MET A 142 0.11 -10.89 -12.68
CA MET A 142 -0.90 -10.23 -11.86
C MET A 142 -2.17 -9.86 -12.65
N PRO A 143 -3.34 -9.75 -12.00
CA PRO A 143 -4.53 -9.19 -12.63
C PRO A 143 -4.31 -7.79 -13.20
N LEU A 144 -4.66 -7.57 -14.46
CA LEU A 144 -4.37 -6.32 -15.17
C LEU A 144 -4.94 -5.07 -14.48
N ALA A 145 -6.19 -5.14 -13.99
CA ALA A 145 -6.82 -4.01 -13.32
C ALA A 145 -6.04 -3.55 -12.07
N LEU A 146 -5.56 -4.50 -11.26
CA LEU A 146 -4.77 -4.20 -10.06
C LEU A 146 -3.37 -3.70 -10.44
N ASP A 147 -2.73 -4.37 -11.40
CA ASP A 147 -1.37 -4.02 -11.84
C ASP A 147 -1.31 -2.59 -12.38
N LEU A 148 -2.32 -2.17 -13.16
CA LEU A 148 -2.45 -0.79 -13.62
C LEU A 148 -2.75 0.18 -12.46
N ALA A 149 -3.63 -0.17 -11.53
CA ALA A 149 -3.90 0.67 -10.36
C ALA A 149 -2.62 0.91 -9.52
N HIS A 150 -1.85 -0.14 -9.24
CA HIS A 150 -0.54 -0.01 -8.59
C HIS A 150 0.43 0.85 -9.39
N THR A 151 0.54 0.60 -10.71
CA THR A 151 1.49 1.33 -11.56
C THR A 151 1.18 2.83 -11.58
N ILE A 152 -0.10 3.20 -11.66
CA ILE A 152 -0.55 4.60 -11.58
C ILE A 152 -0.04 5.28 -10.31
N LEU A 153 -0.17 4.65 -9.14
CA LEU A 153 0.24 5.27 -7.87
C LEU A 153 1.74 5.21 -7.61
N LYS A 154 2.44 4.18 -8.11
CA LYS A 154 3.91 4.13 -8.10
C LYS A 154 4.49 5.29 -8.91
N GLU A 155 3.97 5.49 -10.13
CA GLU A 155 4.39 6.60 -10.99
C GLU A 155 4.00 7.97 -10.41
N LEU A 156 2.80 8.11 -9.84
CA LEU A 156 2.40 9.35 -9.17
C LEU A 156 3.32 9.68 -7.97
N SER A 157 3.72 8.67 -7.21
CA SER A 157 4.66 8.83 -6.10
C SER A 157 6.06 9.19 -6.58
N ALA A 158 6.52 8.63 -7.71
CA ALA A 158 7.78 9.01 -8.34
C ALA A 158 7.76 10.48 -8.78
N ILE A 159 6.71 10.91 -9.49
CA ILE A 159 6.55 12.32 -9.92
C ILE A 159 6.54 13.27 -8.71
N ARG A 160 5.83 12.91 -7.64
CA ARG A 160 5.81 13.69 -6.39
C ARG A 160 7.21 13.83 -5.79
N ARG A 161 8.00 12.75 -5.76
CA ARG A 161 9.38 12.75 -5.23
C ARG A 161 10.36 13.50 -6.13
N GLU A 162 10.19 13.43 -7.45
CA GLU A 162 10.94 14.23 -8.42
C GLU A 162 10.72 15.74 -8.19
N ASN A 163 9.50 16.11 -7.77
CA ASN A 163 9.10 17.49 -7.43
C ASN A 163 9.46 18.51 -8.54
N SER A 164 9.29 18.09 -9.79
CA SER A 164 9.72 18.82 -10.99
C SER A 164 8.52 19.35 -11.77
N GLU A 165 7.79 18.48 -12.45
CA GLU A 165 6.66 18.81 -13.34
C GLU A 165 5.38 19.09 -12.56
N ILE A 166 5.11 18.31 -11.49
CA ILE A 166 3.93 18.46 -10.64
C ILE A 166 4.36 18.67 -9.18
N LYS A 167 4.34 19.94 -8.72
CA LYS A 167 4.92 20.35 -7.42
C LYS A 167 3.95 20.41 -6.25
N TYR A 168 2.65 20.31 -6.53
CA TYR A 168 1.60 20.45 -5.53
C TYR A 168 1.16 19.12 -4.92
N LEU A 169 1.69 17.98 -5.37
CA LEU A 169 1.25 16.65 -4.91
C LEU A 169 1.65 16.42 -3.46
N ARG A 170 0.73 15.88 -2.67
CA ARG A 170 0.95 15.41 -1.31
C ARG A 170 0.96 13.88 -1.28
N PRO A 171 1.40 13.24 -0.17
CA PRO A 171 1.63 11.80 -0.16
C PRO A 171 0.39 10.92 -0.37
N ASP A 172 -0.81 11.32 0.08
CA ASP A 172 -2.00 10.47 0.02
C ASP A 172 -2.65 10.48 -1.39
N ALA A 173 -2.86 9.31 -1.97
CA ALA A 173 -3.55 9.13 -3.23
C ALA A 173 -4.20 7.75 -3.35
N LYS A 174 -5.20 7.67 -4.23
CA LYS A 174 -5.98 6.47 -4.55
C LYS A 174 -6.16 6.37 -6.06
N SER A 175 -6.18 5.15 -6.57
CA SER A 175 -6.46 4.88 -7.98
C SER A 175 -7.42 3.71 -8.12
N GLN A 176 -8.25 3.75 -9.15
CA GLN A 176 -9.14 2.63 -9.49
C GLN A 176 -9.14 2.46 -11.00
N VAL A 177 -9.07 1.21 -11.47
CA VAL A 177 -9.08 0.88 -12.89
C VAL A 177 -10.19 -0.13 -13.15
N THR A 178 -11.04 0.17 -14.12
CA THR A 178 -12.09 -0.73 -14.60
C THR A 178 -11.76 -1.22 -16.00
N ILE A 179 -11.72 -2.54 -16.17
CA ILE A 179 -11.44 -3.21 -17.44
C ILE A 179 -12.71 -3.90 -17.93
N GLU A 180 -12.99 -3.76 -19.22
CA GLU A 180 -14.00 -4.56 -19.90
C GLU A 180 -13.36 -5.87 -20.40
N TYR A 181 -13.96 -6.99 -20.02
CA TYR A 181 -13.53 -8.33 -20.41
C TYR A 181 -14.51 -8.96 -21.40
N SER A 182 -13.98 -9.74 -22.33
CA SER A 182 -14.76 -10.55 -23.28
C SER A 182 -15.42 -11.75 -22.62
N ASP A 183 -16.26 -12.45 -23.41
CA ASP A 183 -16.83 -13.75 -23.04
C ASP A 183 -15.76 -14.82 -22.74
N ASP A 184 -14.58 -14.71 -23.36
CA ASP A 184 -13.43 -15.58 -23.15
C ASP A 184 -12.48 -15.07 -22.04
N HIS A 185 -12.97 -14.15 -21.20
CA HIS A 185 -12.22 -13.54 -20.10
C HIS A 185 -10.92 -12.84 -20.51
N LYS A 186 -10.88 -12.26 -21.72
CA LYS A 186 -9.74 -11.45 -22.19
C LYS A 186 -10.03 -9.94 -22.04
N PRO A 187 -9.05 -9.13 -21.60
CA PRO A 187 -9.18 -7.67 -21.60
C PRO A 187 -9.48 -7.14 -23.02
N ILE A 188 -10.50 -6.32 -23.16
CA ILE A 188 -10.89 -5.67 -24.43
C ILE A 188 -10.46 -4.20 -24.43
N ARG A 189 -10.75 -3.47 -23.35
CA ARG A 189 -10.39 -2.06 -23.18
C ARG A 189 -10.43 -1.65 -21.71
N ILE A 190 -9.79 -0.52 -21.41
CA ILE A 190 -10.00 0.19 -20.15
C ILE A 190 -11.31 0.98 -20.27
N ASP A 191 -12.27 0.75 -19.37
CA ASP A 191 -13.52 1.52 -19.36
C ASP A 191 -13.37 2.84 -18.60
N SER A 192 -12.76 2.80 -17.42
CA SER A 192 -12.56 3.99 -16.60
C SER A 192 -11.30 3.92 -15.75
N ILE A 193 -10.74 5.10 -15.48
CA ILE A 193 -9.63 5.32 -14.56
C ILE A 193 -10.05 6.42 -13.59
N VAL A 194 -10.01 6.11 -12.30
CA VAL A 194 -10.18 7.08 -11.22
C VAL A 194 -8.83 7.36 -10.61
N VAL A 195 -8.48 8.63 -10.43
CA VAL A 195 -7.32 9.05 -9.64
C VAL A 195 -7.77 10.13 -8.68
N SER A 196 -7.61 9.90 -7.39
CA SER A 196 -7.80 10.91 -6.34
C SER A 196 -6.45 11.14 -5.68
N THR A 197 -5.89 12.33 -5.82
CA THR A 197 -4.59 12.68 -5.25
C THR A 197 -4.72 13.88 -4.34
N GLN A 198 -4.12 13.77 -3.15
CA GLN A 198 -4.00 14.85 -2.21
C GLN A 198 -3.06 15.92 -2.78
N HIS A 199 -3.41 17.19 -2.57
CA HIS A 199 -2.66 18.31 -3.14
C HIS A 199 -2.58 19.52 -2.21
N ASP A 200 -1.66 20.43 -2.50
CA ASP A 200 -1.58 21.74 -1.85
C ASP A 200 -2.80 22.61 -2.18
N ASP A 201 -3.07 23.60 -1.34
CA ASP A 201 -4.14 24.59 -1.54
C ASP A 201 -3.59 25.80 -2.32
N PHE A 202 -3.46 25.67 -3.63
CA PHE A 202 -2.71 26.61 -4.47
C PHE A 202 -3.58 27.53 -5.36
N GLY A 203 -4.91 27.43 -5.27
CA GLY A 203 -5.82 28.24 -6.08
C GLY A 203 -7.28 28.04 -5.70
N SER A 204 -8.20 28.53 -6.53
CA SER A 204 -9.62 28.18 -6.38
C SER A 204 -9.84 26.70 -6.68
N GLU A 205 -10.94 26.13 -6.18
CA GLU A 205 -11.26 24.70 -6.41
C GLU A 205 -11.33 24.35 -7.89
N GLU A 206 -11.94 25.20 -8.72
CA GLU A 206 -12.04 25.00 -10.16
C GLU A 206 -10.66 25.00 -10.84
N GLU A 207 -9.81 25.98 -10.51
CA GLU A 207 -8.44 26.06 -11.05
C GLU A 207 -7.60 24.85 -10.66
N MET A 208 -7.66 24.44 -9.39
CA MET A 208 -6.94 23.27 -8.90
C MET A 208 -7.41 22.01 -9.62
N LEU A 209 -8.71 21.76 -9.68
CA LEU A 209 -9.26 20.55 -10.32
C LEU A 209 -8.95 20.49 -11.83
N ASN A 210 -8.98 21.63 -12.53
CA ASN A 210 -8.62 21.68 -13.94
C ASN A 210 -7.13 21.39 -14.15
N LYS A 211 -6.27 22.01 -13.35
CA LYS A 211 -4.82 21.77 -13.42
C LYS A 211 -4.45 20.32 -13.10
N ILE A 212 -5.02 19.76 -12.04
CA ILE A 212 -4.81 18.36 -11.64
C ILE A 212 -5.28 17.41 -12.75
N ARG A 213 -6.45 17.67 -13.33
CA ARG A 213 -6.97 16.85 -14.44
C ARG A 213 -6.03 16.86 -15.66
N GLU A 214 -5.53 18.03 -16.04
CA GLU A 214 -4.58 18.16 -17.14
C GLU A 214 -3.26 17.45 -16.85
N ASP A 215 -2.69 17.64 -15.66
CA ASP A 215 -1.41 17.03 -15.29
C ASP A 215 -1.49 15.51 -15.21
N ILE A 216 -2.57 14.97 -14.62
CA ILE A 216 -2.76 13.52 -14.59
C ILE A 216 -2.88 12.96 -16.02
N LYS A 217 -3.68 13.60 -16.88
CA LYS A 217 -3.89 13.10 -18.26
C LYS A 217 -2.67 13.29 -19.17
N ASN A 218 -1.91 14.35 -19.00
CA ASN A 218 -0.84 14.73 -19.93
C ASN A 218 0.57 14.38 -19.44
N ILE A 219 0.73 14.05 -18.15
CA ILE A 219 2.02 13.71 -17.55
C ILE A 219 1.97 12.29 -16.96
N LEU A 220 1.07 12.04 -16.00
CA LEU A 220 1.02 10.75 -15.31
C LEU A 220 0.64 9.60 -16.25
N ILE A 221 -0.52 9.71 -16.93
CA ILE A 221 -1.02 8.63 -17.79
C ILE A 221 -0.03 8.27 -18.90
N PRO A 222 0.59 9.23 -19.62
CA PRO A 222 1.63 8.90 -20.61
C PRO A 222 2.83 8.14 -20.03
N ARG A 223 3.30 8.49 -18.81
CA ARG A 223 4.35 7.74 -18.11
C ARG A 223 3.90 6.31 -17.80
N VAL A 224 2.67 6.12 -17.31
CA VAL A 224 2.09 4.79 -17.06
C VAL A 224 2.02 3.97 -18.35
N VAL A 225 1.52 4.54 -19.45
CA VAL A 225 1.42 3.86 -20.76
C VAL A 225 2.80 3.46 -21.29
N ALA A 226 3.82 4.30 -21.10
CA ALA A 226 5.18 4.01 -21.55
C ALA A 226 5.80 2.76 -20.89
N LEU A 227 5.36 2.39 -19.68
CA LEU A 227 5.80 1.21 -18.94
C LEU A 227 5.11 -0.10 -19.37
N GLN A 228 4.04 -0.02 -20.16
CA GLN A 228 3.23 -1.18 -20.53
C GLN A 228 3.76 -1.91 -21.77
N THR A 229 3.35 -3.17 -21.93
CA THR A 229 3.56 -3.91 -23.18
C THR A 229 2.67 -3.34 -24.30
N GLU A 230 2.98 -3.64 -25.56
CA GLU A 230 2.21 -3.13 -26.70
C GLU A 230 0.74 -3.58 -26.67
N GLU A 231 0.46 -4.79 -26.17
CA GLU A 231 -0.90 -5.33 -26.01
C GLU A 231 -1.70 -4.51 -25.00
N ILE A 232 -1.09 -4.13 -23.88
CA ILE A 232 -1.74 -3.32 -22.85
C ILE A 232 -1.87 -1.86 -23.31
N LYS A 233 -0.86 -1.32 -24.01
CA LYS A 233 -0.93 0.02 -24.61
C LYS A 233 -2.13 0.16 -25.56
N ALA A 234 -2.44 -0.89 -26.33
CA ALA A 234 -3.60 -0.90 -27.22
C ALA A 234 -4.95 -0.76 -26.48
N LEU A 235 -5.01 -1.04 -25.18
CA LEU A 235 -6.21 -0.85 -24.35
C LEU A 235 -6.42 0.62 -23.95
N PHE A 236 -5.37 1.46 -24.04
CA PHE A 236 -5.43 2.90 -23.77
C PHE A 236 -5.96 3.67 -24.98
N ASN A 237 -7.28 3.64 -25.18
CA ASN A 237 -7.97 4.31 -26.27
C ASN A 237 -8.61 5.66 -25.85
N ASP A 238 -9.26 6.32 -26.80
CA ASP A 238 -9.93 7.62 -26.64
C ASP A 238 -11.28 7.54 -25.90
N GLN A 239 -11.75 6.35 -25.55
CA GLN A 239 -13.04 6.11 -24.90
C GLN A 239 -12.93 5.95 -23.37
N ILE A 240 -11.73 6.05 -22.79
CA ILE A 240 -11.53 5.93 -21.34
C ILE A 240 -12.21 7.10 -20.62
N LYS A 241 -13.02 6.75 -19.62
CA LYS A 241 -13.61 7.73 -18.69
C LYS A 241 -12.60 8.04 -17.58
N TYR A 242 -12.05 9.26 -17.60
CA TYR A 242 -11.15 9.73 -16.55
C TYR A 242 -11.92 10.48 -15.46
N HIS A 243 -11.85 9.97 -14.23
CA HIS A 243 -12.40 10.59 -13.03
C HIS A 243 -11.26 11.08 -12.15
N ILE A 244 -10.85 12.34 -12.34
CA ILE A 244 -9.73 12.93 -11.60
C ILE A 244 -10.26 13.84 -10.49
N ASN A 245 -9.90 13.54 -9.24
CA ASN A 245 -10.43 14.15 -8.01
C ASN A 245 -11.95 14.36 -8.06
N PRO A 246 -12.75 13.29 -8.31
CA PRO A 246 -14.19 13.42 -8.56
C PRO A 246 -14.98 13.94 -7.35
N THR A 247 -14.42 13.85 -6.14
CA THR A 247 -15.00 14.37 -4.89
C THR A 247 -14.76 15.87 -4.69
N GLY A 248 -14.02 16.53 -5.59
CA GLY A 248 -13.61 17.92 -5.46
C GLY A 248 -12.27 18.06 -4.73
N LYS A 249 -12.14 19.10 -3.89
CA LYS A 249 -10.91 19.43 -3.17
C LYS A 249 -10.41 18.31 -2.26
N PHE A 250 -9.13 17.93 -2.38
CA PHE A 250 -8.46 16.94 -1.52
C PHE A 250 -7.16 17.51 -0.92
N VAL A 251 -7.28 18.53 -0.07
CA VAL A 251 -6.12 19.17 0.60
C VAL A 251 -5.76 18.48 1.93
N ILE A 252 -6.78 18.14 2.71
CA ILE A 252 -6.64 17.39 3.96
C ILE A 252 -6.67 15.89 3.63
N GLY A 253 -5.63 15.17 4.00
CA GLY A 253 -5.47 13.74 3.76
C GLY A 253 -4.51 13.14 4.77
N GLY A 254 -4.05 11.91 4.52
CA GLY A 254 -3.20 11.21 5.47
C GLY A 254 -3.88 11.00 6.84
N PRO A 255 -3.11 10.74 7.91
CA PRO A 255 -3.67 10.39 9.21
C PRO A 255 -4.56 11.46 9.85
N HIS A 256 -4.50 12.70 9.35
CA HIS A 256 -5.42 13.75 9.77
C HIS A 256 -6.79 13.67 9.08
N GLY A 257 -6.82 13.19 7.83
CA GLY A 257 -8.06 12.99 7.07
C GLY A 257 -8.77 11.67 7.40
N ASP A 258 -8.02 10.63 7.77
CA ASP A 258 -8.56 9.30 8.11
C ASP A 258 -7.63 8.55 9.08
N THR A 259 -8.17 7.66 9.91
CA THR A 259 -7.36 6.81 10.79
C THR A 259 -6.86 5.60 10.02
N GLY A 260 -5.57 5.32 10.11
CA GLY A 260 -4.94 4.15 9.49
C GLY A 260 -4.65 3.04 10.48
N LEU A 261 -4.81 1.78 10.05
CA LEU A 261 -4.40 0.61 10.81
C LEU A 261 -3.71 -0.41 9.90
N THR A 262 -2.76 -1.15 10.46
CA THR A 262 -2.10 -2.28 9.81
C THR A 262 -3.13 -3.32 9.36
N GLY A 263 -2.91 -3.95 8.20
CA GLY A 263 -3.75 -5.03 7.70
C GLY A 263 -5.14 -4.59 7.21
N ARG A 264 -5.34 -3.30 6.90
CA ARG A 264 -6.64 -2.78 6.39
C ARG A 264 -6.69 -2.61 4.87
N LYS A 265 -5.65 -3.06 4.17
CA LYS A 265 -5.54 -3.02 2.71
C LYS A 265 -5.21 -4.38 2.07
N ILE A 266 -5.58 -5.47 2.73
CA ILE A 266 -5.28 -6.86 2.31
C ILE A 266 -5.66 -7.24 0.86
N ILE A 267 -6.73 -6.66 0.31
CA ILE A 267 -7.09 -6.91 -1.11
C ILE A 267 -6.21 -6.11 -2.08
N VAL A 268 -5.76 -4.93 -1.67
CA VAL A 268 -4.76 -4.14 -2.40
C VAL A 268 -3.40 -4.83 -2.34
N ASP A 269 -3.08 -5.53 -1.25
CA ASP A 269 -1.83 -6.29 -1.09
C ASP A 269 -1.77 -7.60 -1.85
N THR A 270 -2.91 -8.06 -2.35
CA THR A 270 -3.03 -9.36 -3.01
C THR A 270 -3.43 -9.22 -4.47
N TYR A 271 -4.65 -9.57 -4.82
CA TYR A 271 -5.07 -9.75 -6.21
C TYR A 271 -6.24 -8.84 -6.63
N GLY A 272 -6.51 -7.78 -5.85
CA GLY A 272 -7.44 -6.71 -6.28
C GLY A 272 -8.86 -7.21 -6.50
N GLY A 273 -9.25 -8.26 -5.78
CA GLY A 273 -10.56 -8.92 -5.86
C GLY A 273 -10.63 -10.12 -6.83
N LYS A 274 -9.58 -10.42 -7.61
CA LYS A 274 -9.48 -11.69 -8.34
C LYS A 274 -9.02 -12.81 -7.40
N GLY A 275 -9.30 -14.06 -7.78
CA GLY A 275 -8.99 -15.21 -6.94
C GLY A 275 -9.87 -15.24 -5.69
N ALA A 276 -9.26 -15.31 -4.51
CA ALA A 276 -9.92 -15.28 -3.21
C ALA A 276 -8.95 -14.76 -2.14
N HIS A 277 -9.47 -14.49 -0.93
CA HIS A 277 -8.68 -14.02 0.21
C HIS A 277 -9.09 -14.75 1.48
N GLY A 278 -8.12 -15.13 2.32
CA GLY A 278 -8.34 -15.87 3.57
C GLY A 278 -8.64 -15.00 4.78
N GLY A 279 -8.25 -13.72 4.74
CA GLY A 279 -8.62 -12.69 5.72
C GLY A 279 -7.59 -12.44 6.83
N GLY A 280 -6.42 -13.09 6.75
CA GLY A 280 -5.35 -13.00 7.75
C GLY A 280 -4.60 -11.69 7.72
#